data_AF-A0A840KAT3-F1
#
_entry.id   AF-A0A840KAT3-F1
#
_cell.length_a   1.000
_cell.length_b   1.000
_cell.length_c   1.000
_cell.angle_alpha   90.00
_cell.angle_beta   90.00
_cell.angle_gamma   90.00
#
_symmetry.space_group_name_H-M   'P 1'
#
loop_
_entity.id
_entity.type
_entity.pdbx_description
1 polymer ?
#
loop_
_entity_poly.entity_id
_entity_poly.type
_entity_poly.pdbx_seq_one_letter_code
_entity_poly.pdbx_strand_id
1 'polypeptide(L)'
;MCTFNNEIKFCTCVEEDIYEIKDIYIWSLNRYVGKRETNRRGKIMIPVNDFENGISTESIILKLNTGNIFDFEYIPEERDTLYISFNAKNNEEYKYFKLIFRDKCWQEGSNPAFVSINKNIAKGEIIIEKQTP
;
A
#
# COMPACT_ATOMS: atom_id res chain seq x y z
N MET A 1 -3.91 19.87 -20.41
CA MET A 1 -4.17 19.15 -19.15
C MET A 1 -2.83 19.04 -18.45
N CYS A 2 -2.61 19.83 -17.40
CA CYS A 2 -1.35 19.79 -16.65
C CYS A 2 -1.39 18.58 -15.72
N THR A 3 -0.66 17.52 -16.07
CA THR A 3 -0.39 16.42 -15.15
C THR A 3 0.66 16.91 -14.16
N PHE A 4 0.26 17.22 -12.93
CA PHE A 4 1.20 17.33 -11.82
C PHE A 4 1.87 15.96 -11.66
N ASN A 5 3.10 15.83 -12.15
CA ASN A 5 3.91 14.64 -11.96
C ASN A 5 4.50 14.69 -10.55
N ASN A 6 3.66 14.44 -9.55
CA ASN A 6 4.17 14.20 -8.21
C ASN A 6 5.00 12.91 -8.24
N GLU A 7 6.22 13.00 -7.74
CA GLU A 7 7.06 11.82 -7.53
C GLU A 7 6.63 11.17 -6.22
N ILE A 8 6.30 9.88 -6.29
CA ILE A 8 5.79 9.12 -5.15
C ILE A 8 6.87 8.12 -4.79
N LYS A 9 7.30 8.16 -3.52
CA LYS A 9 8.32 7.26 -2.99
C LYS A 9 7.83 6.55 -1.75
N PHE A 10 8.11 5.25 -1.67
CA PHE A 10 7.76 4.41 -0.54
C PHE A 10 8.99 4.33 0.37
N CYS A 11 8.96 5.11 1.44
CA CYS A 11 10.11 5.30 2.33
C CYS A 11 9.97 4.45 3.59
N THR A 12 10.99 3.67 3.94
CA THR A 12 11.09 2.90 5.20
C THR A 12 11.60 3.73 6.38
N CYS A 13 11.76 5.04 6.19
CA CYS A 13 12.44 5.98 7.09
C CYS A 13 11.72 6.38 8.39
N VAL A 14 10.69 5.63 8.82
CA VAL A 14 9.99 5.95 10.07
C VAL A 14 10.62 5.18 11.23
N GLU A 15 11.35 5.91 12.09
CA GLU A 15 12.04 5.36 13.28
C GLU A 15 11.08 5.10 14.46
N GLU A 16 10.02 5.88 14.57
CA GLU A 16 8.97 5.76 15.60
C GLU A 16 7.87 4.76 15.20
N ASP A 17 6.92 4.45 16.10
CA ASP A 17 5.75 3.67 15.69
C ASP A 17 4.90 4.50 14.71
N ILE A 18 5.01 4.18 13.42
CA ILE A 18 4.31 4.86 12.33
C ILE A 18 2.79 4.99 12.53
N TYR A 19 2.19 4.14 13.35
CA TYR A 19 0.75 4.23 13.65
C TYR A 19 0.39 5.36 14.62
N GLU A 20 1.36 5.89 15.37
CA GLU A 20 1.21 7.05 16.24
C GLU A 20 1.22 8.37 15.46
N ILE A 21 1.90 8.41 14.31
CA ILE A 21 1.95 9.59 13.43
C ILE A 21 0.65 9.71 12.65
N LYS A 22 -0.09 10.81 12.83
CA LYS A 22 -1.38 11.04 12.19
C LYS A 22 -1.28 11.93 10.95
N ASP A 23 -2.31 11.84 10.12
CA ASP A 23 -2.48 12.61 8.89
C ASP A 23 -1.38 12.32 7.83
N ILE A 24 -0.87 11.08 7.83
CA ILE A 24 0.12 10.58 6.87
C ILE A 24 -0.41 9.39 6.06
N TYR A 25 0.23 9.12 4.92
CA TYR A 25 -0.03 7.95 4.11
C TYR A 25 0.97 6.84 4.47
N ILE A 26 0.45 5.70 4.91
CA ILE A 26 1.24 4.54 5.32
C ILE A 26 1.12 3.45 4.26
N TRP A 27 2.22 2.77 3.99
CA TRP A 27 2.24 1.54 3.21
C TRP A 27 2.81 0.37 4.03
N SER A 28 2.35 -0.85 3.73
CA SER A 28 3.00 -2.09 4.19
C SER A 28 3.01 -3.15 3.12
N LEU A 29 4.17 -3.77 2.94
CA LEU A 29 4.42 -4.81 1.95
C LEU A 29 4.58 -6.16 2.66
N ASN A 30 3.85 -7.17 2.18
CA ASN A 30 3.80 -8.47 2.83
C ASN A 30 3.94 -9.62 1.82
N ARG A 31 4.80 -10.58 2.18
CA ARG A 31 5.01 -11.85 1.47
C ARG A 31 3.93 -12.85 1.85
N TYR A 32 3.26 -13.44 0.87
CA TYR A 32 2.38 -14.57 1.15
C TYR A 32 3.22 -15.82 1.50
N VAL A 33 2.93 -16.46 2.64
CA VAL A 33 3.70 -17.64 3.10
C VAL A 33 2.82 -18.87 3.34
N GLY A 34 1.50 -18.76 3.16
CA GLY A 34 0.62 -19.92 3.27
C GLY A 34 -0.79 -19.56 3.71
N LYS A 35 -1.56 -20.60 4.06
CA LYS A 35 -2.92 -20.47 4.56
C LYS A 35 -3.08 -21.17 5.91
N ARG A 36 -4.04 -20.70 6.69
CA ARG A 36 -4.51 -21.32 7.93
C ARG A 36 -6.03 -21.43 7.92
N GLU A 37 -6.52 -22.43 8.64
CA GLU A 37 -7.94 -22.52 8.96
C GLU A 37 -8.31 -21.51 10.05
N THR A 38 -9.50 -20.92 9.94
CA THR A 38 -10.00 -19.95 10.90
C THR A 38 -11.52 -19.89 10.88
N ASN A 39 -12.11 -19.74 12.07
CA ASN A 39 -13.54 -19.47 12.23
C ASN A 39 -13.83 -17.97 12.44
N ARG A 40 -12.80 -17.11 12.32
CA ARG A 40 -12.97 -15.66 12.50
C ARG A 40 -13.85 -15.10 11.39
N ARG A 41 -14.86 -14.35 11.80
CA ARG A 41 -15.70 -13.54 10.92
C ARG A 41 -15.44 -12.07 11.21
N GLY A 42 -15.47 -11.26 10.17
CA GLY A 42 -15.32 -9.80 10.26
C GLY A 42 -16.22 -9.13 9.25
N LYS A 43 -16.37 -7.81 9.37
CA LYS A 43 -17.05 -6.99 8.35
C LYS A 43 -16.04 -6.54 7.31
N ILE A 44 -16.42 -6.58 6.04
CA ILE A 44 -15.64 -5.98 4.97
C ILE A 44 -15.86 -4.47 5.03
N MET A 45 -14.78 -3.71 5.21
CA MET A 45 -14.78 -2.27 4.97
C MET A 45 -14.54 -2.05 3.48
N ILE A 46 -15.29 -1.16 2.84
CA ILE A 46 -15.13 -0.88 1.41
C ILE A 46 -13.84 -0.06 1.22
N PRO A 47 -12.88 -0.51 0.40
CA PRO A 47 -11.71 0.29 0.05
C PRO A 47 -12.11 1.46 -0.85
N VAL A 48 -11.30 2.51 -0.86
CA VAL A 48 -11.44 3.62 -1.84
C VAL A 48 -10.41 3.45 -2.95
N ASN A 49 -10.63 4.05 -4.11
CA ASN A 49 -9.67 3.93 -5.23
C ASN A 49 -8.74 5.14 -5.36
N ASP A 50 -9.05 6.23 -4.67
CA ASP A 50 -8.29 7.49 -4.75
C ASP A 50 -8.27 8.16 -3.37
N PHE A 51 -7.07 8.50 -2.90
CA PHE A 51 -6.88 9.33 -1.71
C PHE A 51 -6.65 10.80 -2.04
N GLU A 52 -6.73 11.17 -3.31
CA GLU A 52 -6.32 12.46 -3.88
C GLU A 52 -4.79 12.64 -3.82
N ASN A 53 -4.29 13.84 -4.16
CA ASN A 53 -2.86 14.18 -4.16
C ASN A 53 -1.95 13.30 -5.04
N GLY A 54 -2.55 12.55 -5.97
CA GLY A 54 -1.86 11.62 -6.84
C GLY A 54 -1.67 10.22 -6.26
N ILE A 55 -2.24 9.91 -5.09
CA ILE A 55 -2.23 8.54 -4.52
C ILE A 55 -3.56 7.85 -4.84
N SER A 56 -3.58 7.12 -5.95
CA SER A 56 -4.70 6.30 -6.39
C SER A 56 -4.25 4.88 -6.72
N THR A 57 -5.20 3.94 -6.81
CA THR A 57 -4.88 2.56 -7.23
C THR A 57 -4.19 2.56 -8.60
N GLU A 58 -4.74 3.29 -9.57
CA GLU A 58 -4.22 3.41 -10.93
C GLU A 58 -2.79 3.96 -10.97
N SER A 59 -2.55 5.10 -10.30
CA SER A 59 -1.23 5.76 -10.32
C SER A 59 -0.15 4.92 -9.65
N ILE A 60 -0.47 4.26 -8.53
CA ILE A 60 0.47 3.39 -7.83
C ILE A 60 0.74 2.10 -8.61
N ILE A 61 -0.28 1.48 -9.22
CA ILE A 61 -0.12 0.32 -10.10
C ILE A 61 0.79 0.66 -11.29
N LEU A 62 0.55 1.79 -11.95
CA LEU A 62 1.37 2.23 -13.09
C LEU A 62 2.84 2.36 -12.68
N LYS A 63 3.11 3.02 -11.55
CA LYS A 63 4.48 3.20 -11.04
C LYS A 63 5.14 1.87 -10.68
N LEU A 64 4.45 1.00 -9.93
CA LEU A 64 4.97 -0.31 -9.52
C LEU A 64 5.27 -1.25 -10.69
N ASN A 65 4.51 -1.15 -11.79
CA ASN A 65 4.71 -1.97 -12.99
C ASN A 65 5.72 -1.38 -13.98
N THR A 66 6.15 -0.12 -13.78
CA THR A 66 7.15 0.54 -14.64
C THR A 66 8.52 0.64 -13.97
N GLY A 67 8.59 0.59 -12.64
CA GLY A 67 9.85 0.63 -11.92
C GLY A 67 9.69 0.37 -10.42
N ASN A 68 10.82 0.39 -9.72
CA ASN A 68 10.85 0.26 -8.27
C ASN A 68 10.62 1.65 -7.62
N ILE A 69 9.55 1.79 -6.83
CA ILE A 69 9.26 3.01 -6.05
C ILE A 69 9.63 2.89 -4.57
N PHE A 70 10.12 1.72 -4.15
CA PHE A 70 10.63 1.48 -2.81
C PHE A 70 12.04 2.07 -2.67
N ASP A 71 12.41 2.49 -1.46
CA ASP A 71 13.75 2.95 -1.13
C ASP A 71 14.76 1.80 -0.88
N PHE A 72 14.38 0.57 -1.22
CA PHE A 72 15.21 -0.63 -1.13
C PHE A 72 15.02 -1.51 -2.37
N GLU A 73 15.97 -2.41 -2.61
CA GLU A 73 15.84 -3.41 -3.68
C GLU A 73 14.76 -4.43 -3.33
N TYR A 74 13.81 -4.61 -4.25
CA TYR A 74 12.70 -5.53 -4.06
C TYR A 74 12.31 -6.17 -5.39
N ILE A 75 12.13 -7.49 -5.36
CA ILE A 75 11.62 -8.29 -6.46
C ILE A 75 10.27 -8.85 -6.03
N PRO A 76 9.16 -8.47 -6.70
CA PRO A 76 7.85 -8.99 -6.35
C PRO A 76 7.72 -10.50 -6.58
N GLU A 77 7.05 -11.17 -5.65
CA GLU A 77 6.65 -12.58 -5.79
C GLU A 77 5.14 -12.72 -5.87
N GLU A 78 4.72 -13.82 -6.51
CA GLU A 78 3.31 -14.16 -6.70
C GLU A 78 2.56 -14.10 -5.37
N ARG A 79 1.48 -13.31 -5.35
CA ARG A 79 0.62 -13.02 -4.19
C ARG A 79 1.25 -12.14 -3.11
N ASP A 80 2.36 -11.46 -3.37
CA ASP A 80 2.77 -10.34 -2.53
C ASP A 80 1.66 -9.29 -2.48
N THR A 81 1.43 -8.73 -1.30
CA THR A 81 0.35 -7.77 -1.09
C THR A 81 0.89 -6.47 -0.55
N LEU A 82 0.40 -5.39 -1.12
CA LEU A 82 0.69 -4.04 -0.71
C LEU A 82 -0.59 -3.43 -0.15
N TYR A 83 -0.49 -2.98 1.09
CA TYR A 83 -1.56 -2.29 1.79
C TYR A 83 -1.19 -0.83 1.89
N ILE A 84 -2.06 0.06 1.44
CA ILE A 84 -1.87 1.50 1.60
C ILE A 84 -3.08 2.08 2.33
N SER A 85 -2.82 2.96 3.30
CA SER A 85 -3.85 3.59 4.12
C SER A 85 -3.49 5.02 4.49
N PHE A 86 -4.52 5.84 4.68
CA PHE A 86 -4.39 7.14 5.34
C PHE A 86 -4.58 6.96 6.86
N ASN A 87 -3.54 7.27 7.65
CA ASN A 87 -3.60 7.16 9.11
C ASN A 87 -4.27 8.39 9.72
N ALA A 88 -5.58 8.45 9.58
CA ALA A 88 -6.39 9.54 10.09
C ALA A 88 -6.43 9.59 11.62
N LYS A 89 -6.74 10.78 12.16
CA LYS A 89 -7.02 10.99 13.59
C LYS A 89 -8.30 10.29 14.07
N ASN A 90 -9.26 10.09 13.17
CA ASN A 90 -10.52 9.43 13.46
C ASN A 90 -10.81 8.29 12.46
N ASN A 91 -11.69 7.37 12.86
CA ASN A 91 -11.99 6.18 12.04
C ASN A 91 -12.86 6.50 10.81
N GLU A 92 -13.55 7.63 10.79
CA GLU A 92 -14.46 8.01 9.68
C GLU A 92 -13.68 8.49 8.45
N GLU A 93 -12.53 9.11 8.68
CA GLU A 93 -11.59 9.55 7.65
C GLU A 93 -10.60 8.46 7.25
N TYR A 94 -10.65 7.29 7.90
CA TYR A 94 -9.79 6.18 7.57
C TYR A 94 -10.08 5.68 6.15
N LYS A 95 -9.08 5.78 5.28
CA LYS A 95 -9.14 5.31 3.90
C LYS A 95 -8.05 4.28 3.65
N TYR A 96 -8.34 3.27 2.85
CA TYR A 96 -7.34 2.29 2.46
C TYR A 96 -7.64 1.70 1.08
N PHE A 97 -6.59 1.15 0.44
CA PHE A 97 -6.72 0.20 -0.66
C PHE A 97 -5.62 -0.85 -0.61
N LYS A 98 -5.80 -1.90 -1.42
CA LYS A 98 -4.90 -3.05 -1.48
C LYS A 98 -4.57 -3.40 -2.91
N LEU A 99 -3.29 -3.67 -3.13
CA LEU A 99 -2.79 -4.21 -4.38
C LEU A 99 -2.21 -5.59 -4.13
N ILE A 100 -2.20 -6.41 -5.18
CA ILE A 100 -1.63 -7.74 -5.18
C ILE A 100 -0.78 -7.93 -6.43
N PHE A 101 0.38 -8.55 -6.26
CA PHE A 101 1.19 -9.00 -7.39
C PHE A 101 0.67 -10.35 -7.85
N ARG A 102 0.17 -10.43 -9.09
CA ARG A 102 -0.24 -11.68 -9.73
C ARG A 102 0.05 -11.65 -11.20
N ASP A 103 0.40 -12.79 -11.77
CA ASP A 103 0.65 -12.92 -13.21
C ASP A 103 1.72 -11.93 -13.71
N LYS A 104 2.74 -11.72 -12.86
CA LYS A 104 3.89 -10.82 -13.09
C LYS A 104 3.57 -9.32 -13.11
N CYS A 105 2.41 -8.90 -12.63
CA CYS A 105 2.09 -7.48 -12.48
C CYS A 105 1.34 -7.18 -11.17
N TRP A 106 1.53 -5.95 -10.68
CA TRP A 106 0.68 -5.38 -9.64
C TRP A 106 -0.68 -5.02 -10.21
N GLN A 107 -1.72 -5.36 -9.47
CA GLN A 107 -3.12 -5.08 -9.80
C GLN A 107 -3.95 -4.91 -8.53
N GLU A 108 -5.17 -4.37 -8.65
CA GLU A 108 -6.08 -4.26 -7.51
C GLU A 108 -6.42 -5.63 -6.93
N GLY A 109 -6.42 -5.74 -5.60
CA GLY A 109 -6.84 -6.97 -4.93
C GLY A 109 -6.03 -7.28 -3.69
N SER A 110 -6.35 -8.43 -3.09
CA SER A 110 -5.64 -8.91 -1.91
C SER A 110 -5.78 -10.42 -1.74
N ASN A 111 -4.90 -10.98 -0.92
CA ASN A 111 -5.11 -12.31 -0.37
C ASN A 111 -6.26 -12.29 0.64
N PRO A 112 -7.02 -13.39 0.76
CA PRO A 112 -8.11 -13.49 1.75
C PRO A 112 -7.61 -13.23 3.20
N ALA A 113 -8.11 -12.16 3.83
CA ALA A 113 -7.50 -11.54 5.02
C ALA A 113 -7.42 -12.42 6.29
N PHE A 114 -8.33 -13.39 6.46
CA PHE A 114 -8.37 -14.20 7.68
C PHE A 114 -7.68 -15.57 7.54
N VAL A 115 -7.67 -16.12 6.33
CA VAL A 115 -7.05 -17.42 6.04
C VAL A 115 -5.61 -17.30 5.57
N SER A 116 -5.20 -16.14 5.04
CA SER A 116 -3.84 -15.99 4.52
C SER A 116 -2.85 -15.69 5.63
N ILE A 117 -1.72 -16.37 5.60
CA ILE A 117 -0.55 -16.10 6.44
C ILE A 117 0.39 -15.26 5.60
N ASN A 118 0.78 -14.11 6.12
CA ASN A 118 1.73 -13.23 5.46
C ASN A 118 2.89 -12.92 6.40
N LYS A 119 4.09 -12.77 5.83
CA LYS A 119 5.27 -12.26 6.51
C LYS A 119 5.47 -10.81 6.08
N ASN A 120 5.60 -9.89 7.03
CA ASN A 120 5.93 -8.51 6.69
C ASN A 120 7.33 -8.44 6.06
N ILE A 121 7.44 -7.74 4.92
CA ILE A 121 8.72 -7.46 4.27
C ILE A 121 9.22 -6.10 4.76
N ALA A 122 8.39 -5.08 4.61
CA ALA A 122 8.67 -3.71 5.00
C ALA A 122 7.36 -2.93 5.22
N LYS A 123 7.48 -1.76 5.84
CA LYS A 123 6.42 -0.78 6.00
C LYS A 123 7.04 0.61 6.09
N GLY A 124 6.25 1.64 5.85
CA GLY A 124 6.76 2.99 5.90
C GLY A 124 5.76 4.05 5.46
N GLU A 125 6.25 5.26 5.25
CA GLU A 125 5.47 6.40 4.81
C GLU A 125 5.56 6.55 3.29
N ILE A 126 4.48 7.05 2.67
CA ILE A 126 4.50 7.51 1.29
C ILE A 126 4.86 8.99 1.28
N ILE A 127 6.00 9.30 0.65
CA ILE A 127 6.45 10.68 0.43
C ILE A 127 5.98 11.14 -0.94
N ILE A 128 5.35 12.32 -0.98
CA ILE A 128 4.93 12.99 -2.22
C ILE A 128 5.89 14.16 -2.45
N GLU A 129 6.83 13.99 -3.35
CA GLU A 129 7.76 15.04 -3.74
C GLU A 129 7.13 15.89 -4.85
N LYS A 130 7.03 17.20 -4.60
CA LYS A 130 6.60 18.15 -5.62
C LYS A 130 7.79 18.41 -6.54
N GLN A 131 7.67 18.07 -7.82
CA GLN A 131 8.59 18.59 -8.81
C GLN A 131 8.44 20.11 -8.84
N THR A 132 9.49 20.80 -8.41
CA THR A 132 9.55 22.27 -8.51
C THR A 132 9.90 22.59 -9.96
N PRO A 133 9.16 23.48 -10.65
CA PRO A 133 9.44 23.85 -12.03
C PRO A 133 10.82 24.46 -12.24
#